data_AF-A0A945GWN3-F1
#
_entry.id   AF-A0A945GWN3-F1
#
_cell.length_a   1.000
_cell.length_b   1.000
_cell.length_c   1.000
_cell.angle_alpha   90.00
_cell.angle_beta   90.00
_cell.angle_gamma   90.00
#
_symmetry.space_group_name_H-M   'P 1'
#
loop_
_entity.id
_entity.type
_entity.pdbx_description
1 polymer ?
#
loop_
_entity_poly.entity_id
_entity_poly.type
_entity_poly.pdbx_seq_one_letter_code
_entity_poly.pdbx_strand_id
1 'polypeptide(L)' 'MSERYRGFYRVEEVAELLRTTPNAIYVAIAEGRDGETIPPSTKLGRRRLFLKKVVHRWFDDLEDQIAA' A
#
# COMPACT_ATOMS: atom_id res chain seq x y z
N MET A 1 17.70 7.48 -3.01
CA MET A 1 16.24 7.55 -2.78
C MET A 1 15.91 8.93 -2.26
N SER A 2 15.01 9.65 -2.93
CA SER A 2 14.72 11.05 -2.58
C SER A 2 13.95 11.16 -1.25
N GLU A 3 14.10 12.30 -0.58
CA GLU A 3 13.43 12.62 0.68
C GLU A 3 11.89 12.61 0.58
N ARG A 4 11.37 12.59 -0.65
CA ARG A 4 9.94 12.65 -1.01
C ARG A 4 9.09 11.51 -0.46
N TYR A 5 9.68 10.34 -0.17
CA TYR A 5 8.94 9.14 0.28
C TYR A 5 9.21 8.75 1.74
N ARG A 6 9.63 9.71 2.57
CA ARG A 6 9.74 9.50 4.01
C ARG A 6 8.35 9.50 4.66
N GLY A 7 8.13 8.59 5.60
CA GLY A 7 6.90 8.50 6.39
C GLY A 7 5.91 7.44 5.90
N PHE A 8 4.65 7.60 6.30
CA PHE A 8 3.60 6.60 6.10
C PHE A 8 2.39 7.20 5.39
N TYR A 9 1.70 6.36 4.62
CA TYR A 9 0.31 6.57 4.25
C TYR A 9 -0.60 5.87 5.26
N ARG A 10 -1.75 6.48 5.52
CA ARG A 10 -2.88 5.83 6.17
C ARG A 10 -3.69 5.02 5.15
N VAL A 11 -4.63 4.23 5.65
CA VAL A 11 -5.49 3.39 4.80
C VAL A 11 -6.28 4.23 3.80
N GLU A 12 -6.78 5.39 4.20
CA GLU A 12 -7.54 6.29 3.35
C GLU A 12 -6.70 6.79 2.17
N GLU A 13 -5.45 7.20 2.43
CA GLU A 13 -4.53 7.67 1.40
C GLU A 13 -4.15 6.54 0.41
N VAL A 14 -3.96 5.31 0.90
CA VAL A 14 -3.70 4.15 0.01
C VAL A 14 -4.93 3.79 -0.81
N ALA A 15 -6.13 3.87 -0.23
CA ALA A 15 -7.37 3.63 -0.96
C ALA A 15 -7.55 4.64 -2.11
N GLU A 16 -7.23 5.92 -1.89
CA GLU A 16 -7.23 6.94 -2.93
C GLU A 16 -6.24 6.63 -4.06
N LEU A 17 -5.00 6.23 -3.71
CA LEU A 17 -3.96 5.85 -4.69
C LEU A 17 -4.41 4.68 -5.56
N LEU A 18 -5.00 3.65 -4.95
CA LEU A 18 -5.50 2.45 -5.64
C LEU A 18 -6.88 2.63 -6.26
N ARG A 19 -7.49 3.83 -6.14
CA ARG A 19 -8.85 4.14 -6.63
C ARG A 19 -9.89 3.13 -6.13
N THR A 20 -9.80 2.78 -4.85
CA THR A 20 -10.68 1.84 -4.15
C THR A 20 -11.21 2.44 -2.84
N THR A 21 -11.83 1.62 -1.99
CA THR A 21 -12.35 2.04 -0.68
C THR A 21 -11.45 1.58 0.47
N PRO A 22 -11.40 2.31 1.61
CA PRO A 22 -10.71 1.86 2.81
C PRO A 22 -11.15 0.46 3.28
N ASN A 23 -12.43 0.13 3.12
CA ASN A 23 -12.95 -1.19 3.50
C ASN A 23 -12.33 -2.32 2.66
N ALA A 24 -12.17 -2.12 1.35
CA ALA A 24 -11.51 -3.09 0.49
C ALA A 24 -10.06 -3.36 0.92
N ILE A 25 -9.34 -2.31 1.35
CA ILE A 25 -8.00 -2.46 1.94
C ILE A 25 -8.04 -3.32 3.20
N TYR A 26 -8.96 -3.05 4.14
CA TYR A 26 -9.08 -3.84 5.36
C TYR A 26 -9.44 -5.30 5.09
N VAL A 27 -10.31 -5.57 4.12
CA VAL A 27 -10.66 -6.92 3.68
C VAL A 27 -9.44 -7.65 3.14
N ALA A 28 -8.68 -7.03 2.24
CA ALA A 28 -7.45 -7.63 1.70
C ALA A 28 -6.42 -7.96 2.81
N ILE A 29 -6.24 -7.05 3.79
CA ILE A 29 -5.39 -7.33 4.96
C ILE A 29 -5.93 -8.49 5.79
N ALA A 30 -7.24 -8.52 6.05
CA ALA A 30 -7.86 -9.57 6.87
C ALA A 30 -7.76 -10.96 6.22
N GLU A 31 -7.77 -11.00 4.89
CA GLU A 31 -7.60 -12.21 4.08
C GLU A 31 -6.13 -12.58 3.83
N GLY A 32 -5.17 -11.77 4.30
CA GLY A 32 -3.74 -12.02 4.10
C GLY A 32 -3.25 -11.79 2.67
N ARG A 33 -3.97 -10.98 1.90
CA ARG A 33 -3.65 -10.62 0.51
C ARG A 33 -2.87 -9.31 0.38
N ASP A 34 -2.26 -8.83 1.48
CA ASP A 34 -1.39 -7.67 1.47
C ASP A 34 0.02 -8.04 0.95
N GLY A 35 0.51 -7.25 -0.01
CA GLY A 35 1.66 -7.59 -0.85
C GLY A 35 1.26 -8.13 -2.23
N GLU A 36 0.11 -8.79 -2.34
CA GLU A 36 -0.41 -9.35 -3.61
C GLU A 36 -1.36 -8.37 -4.31
N THR A 37 -2.42 -7.95 -3.62
CA THR A 37 -3.50 -7.14 -4.22
C THR A 37 -3.48 -5.69 -3.78
N ILE A 38 -2.77 -5.40 -2.70
CA ILE A 38 -2.51 -4.07 -2.16
C ILE A 38 -1.05 -4.04 -1.70
N PRO A 39 -0.43 -2.86 -1.54
CA PRO A 39 0.90 -2.77 -0.96
C PRO A 39 0.94 -3.37 0.46
N PRO A 40 2.07 -3.94 0.89
CA PRO A 40 2.18 -4.51 2.22
C PRO A 40 2.06 -3.44 3.31
N SER A 41 1.40 -3.81 4.41
CA SER A 41 1.09 -2.92 5.52
C SER A 41 1.85 -3.28 6.79
N THR A 42 1.89 -2.35 7.76
CA THR A 42 2.30 -2.66 9.13
C THR A 42 1.28 -2.17 10.14
N LYS A 43 1.11 -2.91 11.23
CA LYS A 43 0.24 -2.53 12.36
C LYS A 43 1.06 -1.74 13.37
N LEU A 44 0.66 -0.50 13.61
CA LEU A 44 1.24 0.34 14.67
C LEU A 44 0.14 0.71 15.66
N GLY A 45 0.15 0.04 16.82
CA GLY A 45 -0.94 0.12 17.79
C GLY A 45 -2.27 -0.32 17.19
N ARG A 46 -3.24 0.60 17.13
CA ARG A 46 -4.58 0.35 16.57
C ARG A 46 -4.73 0.76 15.09
N ARG A 47 -3.65 1.22 14.44
CA ARG A 47 -3.69 1.76 13.07
C ARG A 47 -2.95 0.84 12.10
N ARG A 48 -3.43 0.78 10.87
CA ARG A 48 -2.70 0.22 9.72
C ARG A 48 -2.01 1.36 8.98
N LEU A 49 -0.72 1.20 8.74
CA LEU A 49 0.13 2.19 8.08
C LEU A 49 0.91 1.52 6.96
N PHE A 50 1.16 2.27 5.90
CA PHE A 50 1.90 1.80 4.74
C PHE A 50 3.11 2.69 4.54
N LEU A 51 4.30 2.09 4.51
CA LEU A 51 5.52 2.85 4.36
C LEU A 51 5.58 3.43 2.95
N LYS A 52 5.65 4.76 2.80
CA LYS A 52 5.52 5.40 1.47
C LYS A 52 6.51 4.81 0.46
N LYS A 53 7.79 4.66 0.84
CA LYS A 53 8.80 4.04 -0.04
C LYS A 53 8.47 2.62 -0.52
N VAL A 54 7.74 1.83 0.26
CA VAL A 54 7.36 0.46 -0.10
C VAL A 54 6.15 0.47 -1.01
N VAL A 55 5.18 1.36 -0.75
CA VAL A 55 4.01 1.56 -1.61
C VAL A 55 4.44 1.96 -3.02
N HIS A 56 5.34 2.92 -3.16
CA HIS A 56 5.82 3.35 -4.47
C HIS A 56 6.61 2.26 -5.19
N ARG A 57 7.51 1.55 -4.49
CA ARG A 57 8.20 0.39 -5.09
C ARG A 57 7.22 -0.67 -5.59
N TRP A 58 6.17 -0.94 -4.83
CA TRP A 58 5.15 -1.92 -5.23
C TRP A 58 4.42 -1.50 -6.52
N PHE A 59 4.18 -0.20 -6.72
CA PHE A 59 3.68 0.30 -8.01
C PHE A 59 4.70 0.12 -9.13
N ASP A 60 5.97 0.46 -8.90
CA ASP A 60 7.04 0.26 -9.89
C ASP A 60 7.11 -1.22 -10.33
N ASP A 61 7.09 -2.15 -9.36
CA ASP A 61 7.13 -3.60 -9.62
C ASP A 61 5.90 -4.09 -10.42
N LEU A 62 4.72 -3.48 -10.22
CA LEU A 62 3.52 -3.78 -10.99
C LEU A 62 3.58 -3.24 -12.41
N GLU A 63 4.08 -2.02 -12.59
CA GLU A 63 4.26 -1.41 -13.91
C GLU A 63 5.23 -2.26 -14.76
N ASP A 64 6.33 -2.71 -14.14
CA ASP A 64 7.29 -3.60 -14.78
C ASP A 64 6.67 -4.96 -15.19
N GLN A 65 5.76 -5.51 -14.38
CA GLN A 65 5.03 -6.75 -14.71
C GLN A 65 4.05 -6.58 -15.88
N ILE A 66 3.43 -5.41 -16.01
CA ILE A 66 2.50 -5.10 -17.11
C ILE A 66 3.26 -4.83 -18.41
N ALA A 67 4.46 -4.26 -18.30
CA ALA A 67 5.31 -3.92 -19.44
C ALA A 67 6.08 -5.12 -20.04
N ALA A 68 6.14 -6.26 -19.33
CA ALA A 68 6.82 -7.49 -19.73
C ALA A 68 5.91 -8.43 -20.55
#